data_AF-D7EA59-F1
#
_entry.id   AF-D7EA59-F1
#
_cell.length_a   1.000
_cell.length_b   1.000
_cell.length_c   1.000
_cell.angle_alpha   90.00
_cell.angle_beta   90.00
_cell.angle_gamma   90.00
#
_symmetry.space_group_name_H-M   'P 1'
#
loop_
_entity.id
_entity.type
_entity.pdbx_description
1 polymer ?
#
loop_
_entity_poly.entity_id
_entity_poly.type
_entity_poly.pdbx_seq_one_letter_code
_entity_poly.pdbx_strand_id
1 'polypeptide(L)'
;MYMNSGNTRYLPDILFLFVFLPLFLTVVYFTSLNSAFILHTDDYTIFTIYATNFAHFDYNHFMSNLLSYMVIILLIFIFFRIFGLCERKNFYLNLLTIFIIAPFGISLFSLLIYDMDKILGFSGIVSSLLGYFTASFVTYTYKKADINLNRTILFLFPVIFFNLSILSLIRYGLIENTGLDLLLIFILSIYLLDEAKIDIIKIYHSFKNNNLVNSNFKNIPFYWYAIATVLFFFTFTIGLWLILFPEKVLNNGNITNIQGHYIGFMIGTLTPILTYNLKVYIKKLTQLN
;
A
#
# COMPACT_ATOMS: atom_id res chain seq x y z
N MET A 1 44.17 1.35 -2.54
CA MET A 1 43.11 2.30 -2.93
C MET A 1 41.84 1.48 -3.22
N TYR A 2 41.14 1.02 -2.19
CA TYR A 2 39.91 0.23 -2.30
C TYR A 2 38.84 0.98 -1.51
N MET A 3 38.15 1.90 -2.16
CA MET A 3 36.91 2.49 -1.66
C MET A 3 35.76 2.15 -2.61
N ASN A 4 34.75 1.49 -2.04
CA ASN A 4 33.33 1.66 -2.34
C ASN A 4 32.79 1.38 -3.75
N SER A 5 32.65 0.09 -4.10
CA SER A 5 31.65 -0.35 -5.10
C SER A 5 30.24 -0.57 -4.52
N GLY A 6 30.04 -0.37 -3.20
CA GLY A 6 28.76 -0.58 -2.53
C GLY A 6 27.78 0.60 -2.60
N ASN A 7 28.27 1.85 -2.66
CA ASN A 7 27.41 3.04 -2.53
C ASN A 7 26.60 3.37 -3.79
N THR A 8 27.01 2.92 -4.98
CA THR A 8 26.30 3.27 -6.23
C THR A 8 25.13 2.35 -6.54
N ARG A 9 25.02 1.19 -5.89
CA ARG A 9 23.99 0.18 -6.19
C ARG A 9 22.57 0.68 -5.98
N TYR A 10 22.36 1.50 -4.96
CA TYR A 10 21.05 2.04 -4.59
C TYR A 10 20.85 3.48 -5.02
N LEU A 11 21.88 4.15 -5.54
CA LEU A 11 21.83 5.56 -5.90
C LEU A 11 20.69 5.88 -6.88
N PRO A 12 20.43 5.09 -7.95
CA PRO A 12 19.29 5.35 -8.83
C PRO A 12 17.94 5.24 -8.11
N ASP A 13 17.80 4.26 -7.21
CA ASP A 13 16.57 4.06 -6.42
C ASP A 13 16.34 5.26 -5.49
N ILE A 14 17.41 5.74 -4.85
CA ILE A 14 17.36 6.88 -3.93
C ILE A 14 16.99 8.15 -4.69
N LEU A 15 17.68 8.43 -5.79
CA LEU A 15 17.43 9.61 -6.62
C LEU A 15 16.00 9.60 -7.16
N PHE A 16 15.49 8.46 -7.64
CA PHE A 16 14.14 8.41 -8.16
C PHE A 16 13.08 8.58 -7.05
N LEU A 17 13.17 7.78 -5.98
CA LEU A 17 12.12 7.70 -4.96
C LEU A 17 12.11 8.88 -3.99
N PHE A 18 13.27 9.40 -3.61
CA PHE A 18 13.39 10.42 -2.57
C PHE A 18 13.75 11.81 -3.10
N VAL A 19 14.12 11.94 -4.37
CA VAL A 19 14.43 13.24 -4.98
C VAL A 19 13.47 13.55 -6.12
N PHE A 20 13.46 12.74 -7.18
CA PHE A 20 12.66 13.02 -8.37
C PHE A 20 11.17 13.06 -8.07
N LEU A 21 10.60 12.02 -7.43
CA LEU A 21 9.15 11.98 -7.21
C LEU A 21 8.66 13.07 -6.24
N PRO A 22 9.30 13.32 -5.08
CA PRO A 22 8.98 14.47 -4.23
C PRO A 22 9.07 15.80 -4.98
N LEU A 23 10.16 16.02 -5.72
CA LEU A 23 10.35 17.26 -6.48
C LEU A 23 9.30 17.42 -7.57
N PHE A 24 8.93 16.34 -8.26
CA PHE A 24 7.87 16.33 -9.25
C PHE A 24 6.53 16.75 -8.61
N LEU A 25 6.15 16.15 -7.48
CA LEU A 25 4.93 16.54 -6.76
C LEU A 25 4.95 18.01 -6.33
N THR A 26 6.10 18.49 -5.83
CA THR A 26 6.29 19.90 -5.46
C THR A 26 6.13 20.82 -6.68
N VAL A 27 6.75 20.48 -7.80
CA VAL A 27 6.65 21.26 -9.05
C VAL A 27 5.22 21.28 -9.56
N VAL A 28 4.52 20.14 -9.56
CA VAL A 28 3.11 20.08 -9.95
C VAL A 28 2.30 21.03 -9.08
N TYR A 29 2.42 20.93 -7.75
CA TYR A 29 1.63 21.71 -6.80
C TYR A 29 1.84 23.23 -6.91
N PHE A 30 3.10 23.70 -7.04
CA PHE A 30 3.42 25.13 -7.05
C PHE A 30 3.33 25.80 -8.43
N THR A 31 2.97 25.07 -9.49
CA THR A 31 2.87 25.61 -10.85
C THR A 31 1.46 25.47 -11.43
N SER A 32 1.25 26.01 -12.62
CA SER A 32 0.00 25.84 -13.39
C SER A 32 -0.29 24.38 -13.78
N LEU A 33 0.65 23.46 -13.56
CA LEU A 33 0.40 22.04 -13.76
C LEU A 33 -0.66 21.50 -12.79
N ASN A 34 -0.73 22.03 -11.56
CA ASN A 34 -1.69 21.57 -10.57
C ASN A 34 -3.12 21.65 -11.12
N SER A 35 -3.51 22.80 -11.69
CA SER A 35 -4.84 22.99 -12.27
C SER A 35 -5.04 22.18 -13.56
N ALA A 36 -4.01 22.04 -14.40
CA ALA A 36 -4.07 21.25 -15.63
C ALA A 36 -4.25 19.74 -15.36
N PHE A 37 -3.88 19.27 -14.17
CA PHE A 37 -3.95 17.86 -13.79
C PHE A 37 -5.30 17.49 -13.15
N ILE A 38 -6.08 18.47 -12.69
CA ILE A 38 -7.37 18.23 -12.05
C ILE A 38 -8.29 17.50 -13.02
N LEU A 39 -8.95 16.44 -12.53
CA LEU A 39 -10.02 15.80 -13.27
C LEU A 39 -11.34 16.48 -12.92
N HIS A 40 -12.00 17.00 -13.95
CA HIS A 40 -13.38 17.46 -13.90
C HIS A 40 -14.27 16.33 -14.40
N THR A 41 -15.32 15.99 -13.66
CA THR A 41 -16.14 14.80 -13.95
C THR A 41 -17.02 14.96 -15.19
N ASP A 42 -17.38 16.19 -15.55
CA ASP A 42 -18.12 16.51 -16.77
C ASP A 42 -17.22 16.62 -18.02
N ASP A 43 -15.90 16.77 -17.85
CA ASP A 43 -14.95 16.99 -18.93
C ASP A 43 -13.58 16.37 -18.58
N TYR A 44 -13.47 15.05 -18.78
CA TYR A 44 -12.25 14.30 -18.50
C TYR A 44 -11.60 13.77 -19.78
N THR A 45 -10.28 13.66 -19.73
CA THR A 45 -9.45 13.06 -20.78
C THR A 45 -8.65 11.90 -20.18
N ILE A 46 -8.08 11.05 -21.03
CA ILE A 46 -7.16 9.98 -20.58
C ILE A 46 -6.00 10.57 -19.78
N PHE A 47 -5.53 11.75 -20.16
CA PHE A 47 -4.48 12.47 -19.44
C PHE A 47 -4.93 12.86 -18.03
N THR A 48 -6.09 13.51 -17.88
CA THR A 48 -6.58 13.94 -16.56
C THR A 48 -6.98 12.76 -15.68
N ILE A 49 -7.44 11.64 -16.24
CA ILE A 49 -7.66 10.37 -15.52
C ILE A 49 -6.37 9.90 -14.84
N TYR A 50 -5.22 10.00 -15.50
CA TYR A 50 -3.94 9.65 -14.90
C TYR A 50 -3.44 10.74 -13.94
N ALA A 51 -3.33 11.96 -14.46
CA ALA A 51 -2.60 13.08 -13.87
C ALA A 51 -3.25 13.62 -12.58
N THR A 52 -4.56 13.46 -12.43
CA THR A 52 -5.33 13.88 -11.24
C THR A 52 -4.76 13.36 -9.92
N ASN A 53 -4.16 12.17 -9.95
CA ASN A 53 -3.53 11.58 -8.78
C ASN A 53 -2.27 12.33 -8.32
N PHE A 54 -1.78 13.34 -9.05
CA PHE A 54 -0.63 14.15 -8.66
C PHE A 54 -1.00 15.60 -8.33
N ALA A 55 -2.25 16.00 -8.59
CA ALA A 55 -2.78 17.31 -8.22
C ALA A 55 -3.24 17.35 -6.74
N HIS A 56 -3.18 18.53 -6.13
CA HIS A 56 -3.60 18.75 -4.75
C HIS A 56 -4.42 20.04 -4.61
N PHE A 57 -5.45 19.98 -3.77
CA PHE A 57 -6.37 21.11 -3.58
C PHE A 57 -5.74 22.23 -2.74
N ASP A 58 -5.07 21.87 -1.65
CA ASP A 58 -4.44 22.81 -0.73
C ASP A 58 -3.10 22.28 -0.21
N TYR A 59 -2.42 23.15 0.55
CA TYR A 59 -1.08 22.87 1.07
C TYR A 59 -1.07 21.75 2.11
N ASN A 60 -2.12 21.66 2.95
CA ASN A 60 -2.21 20.63 3.98
C ASN A 60 -2.42 19.25 3.35
N HIS A 61 -3.26 19.17 2.31
CA HIS A 61 -3.46 17.96 1.54
C HIS A 61 -2.16 17.52 0.83
N PHE A 62 -1.46 18.46 0.18
CA PHE A 62 -0.16 18.21 -0.42
C PHE A 62 0.86 17.69 0.60
N MET A 63 1.04 18.40 1.72
CA MET A 63 2.05 18.06 2.71
C MET A 63 1.74 16.72 3.41
N SER A 64 0.47 16.44 3.70
CA SER A 64 0.04 15.16 4.28
C SER A 64 0.38 13.99 3.35
N ASN A 65 0.08 14.13 2.05
CA ASN A 65 0.41 13.10 1.06
C ASN A 65 1.92 12.92 0.89
N LEU A 66 2.67 14.02 0.82
CA LEU A 66 4.13 13.96 0.66
C LEU A 66 4.81 13.30 1.87
N LEU A 67 4.40 13.67 3.09
CA LEU A 67 4.94 13.05 4.31
C LEU A 67 4.59 11.56 4.37
N SER A 68 3.33 11.21 4.11
CA SER A 68 2.88 9.81 4.11
C SER A 68 3.65 8.99 3.07
N TYR A 69 3.84 9.54 1.87
CA TYR A 69 4.67 8.96 0.83
C TYR A 69 6.11 8.72 1.31
N MET A 70 6.77 9.76 1.85
CA MET A 70 8.17 9.68 2.26
C MET A 70 8.39 8.62 3.33
N VAL A 71 7.47 8.49 4.30
CA VAL A 71 7.60 7.47 5.33
C VAL A 71 7.35 6.08 4.77
N ILE A 72 6.27 5.86 4.00
CA ILE A 72 5.96 4.54 3.45
C ILE A 72 7.06 4.08 2.47
N ILE A 73 7.54 4.97 1.60
CA ILE A 73 8.57 4.60 0.64
C ILE A 73 9.93 4.35 1.31
N LEU A 74 10.24 5.05 2.41
CA LEU A 74 11.41 4.76 3.24
C LEU A 74 11.35 3.33 3.79
N LEU A 75 10.19 2.92 4.30
CA LEU A 75 10.00 1.56 4.80
C LEU A 75 10.11 0.54 3.67
N ILE A 76 9.41 0.75 2.56
CA ILE A 76 9.52 -0.11 1.39
C ILE A 76 10.99 -0.22 0.93
N PHE A 77 11.73 0.88 0.91
CA PHE A 77 13.14 0.88 0.52
C PHE A 77 14.02 0.11 1.51
N ILE A 78 13.92 0.39 2.81
CA ILE A 78 14.67 -0.31 3.86
C ILE A 78 14.40 -1.82 3.79
N PHE A 79 13.13 -2.21 3.80
CA PHE A 79 12.75 -3.60 3.79
C PHE A 79 13.15 -4.26 2.46
N PHE A 80 12.65 -3.80 1.31
CA PHE A 80 12.80 -4.54 0.07
C PHE A 80 14.14 -4.35 -0.64
N ARG A 81 14.83 -3.22 -0.44
CA ARG A 81 16.12 -2.94 -1.08
C ARG A 81 17.31 -3.21 -0.18
N ILE A 82 17.28 -2.76 1.07
CA ILE A 82 18.40 -2.94 2.01
C ILE A 82 18.38 -4.35 2.58
N PHE A 83 17.26 -4.81 3.12
CA PHE A 83 17.15 -6.17 3.69
C PHE A 83 16.88 -7.25 2.64
N GLY A 84 16.62 -6.86 1.38
CA GLY A 84 16.56 -7.78 0.25
C GLY A 84 15.39 -8.76 0.30
N LEU A 85 14.25 -8.35 0.87
CA LEU A 85 13.08 -9.23 1.05
C LEU A 85 12.37 -9.58 -0.25
N CYS A 86 12.68 -8.87 -1.34
CA CYS A 86 12.12 -9.13 -2.66
C CYS A 86 13.20 -8.99 -3.73
N GLU A 87 13.05 -9.77 -4.81
CA GLU A 87 13.90 -9.64 -5.98
C GLU A 87 13.79 -8.22 -6.57
N ARG A 88 14.91 -7.65 -6.98
CA ARG A 88 14.99 -6.30 -7.57
C ARG A 88 14.00 -6.11 -8.73
N LYS A 89 13.83 -7.13 -9.59
CA LYS A 89 12.86 -7.09 -10.70
C LYS A 89 11.43 -6.94 -10.21
N ASN A 90 11.03 -7.71 -9.20
CA ASN A 90 9.68 -7.65 -8.64
C ASN A 90 9.42 -6.31 -7.96
N PHE A 91 10.40 -5.77 -7.23
CA PHE A 91 10.31 -4.44 -6.65
C PHE A 91 9.95 -3.38 -7.70
N TYR A 92 10.67 -3.34 -8.82
CA TYR A 92 10.38 -2.36 -9.87
C TYR A 92 9.05 -2.62 -10.58
N LEU A 93 8.70 -3.88 -10.86
CA LEU A 93 7.39 -4.21 -11.45
C LEU A 93 6.25 -3.75 -10.54
N ASN A 94 6.36 -3.95 -9.23
CA ASN A 94 5.34 -3.51 -8.29
C ASN A 94 5.23 -1.98 -8.26
N LEU A 95 6.37 -1.26 -8.23
CA LEU A 95 6.37 0.21 -8.28
C LEU A 95 5.82 0.75 -9.61
N LEU A 96 6.14 0.13 -10.73
CA LEU A 96 5.58 0.50 -12.04
C LEU A 96 4.07 0.31 -12.05
N THR A 97 3.56 -0.80 -11.54
CA THR A 97 2.11 -0.99 -11.40
C THR A 97 1.48 0.10 -10.53
N ILE A 98 2.12 0.48 -9.42
CA ILE A 98 1.58 1.49 -8.50
C ILE A 98 1.62 2.90 -9.10
N PHE A 99 2.69 3.30 -9.78
CA PHE A 99 2.81 4.67 -10.31
C PHE A 99 2.26 4.87 -11.72
N ILE A 100 2.05 3.78 -12.46
CA ILE A 100 1.57 3.84 -13.84
C ILE A 100 0.15 3.29 -13.95
N ILE A 101 -0.13 2.12 -13.39
CA ILE A 101 -1.42 1.42 -13.59
C ILE A 101 -2.45 1.85 -12.55
N ALA A 102 -2.07 1.92 -11.27
CA ALA A 102 -2.99 2.26 -10.19
C ALA A 102 -3.70 3.61 -10.37
N PRO A 103 -3.07 4.69 -10.86
CA PRO A 103 -3.73 5.98 -11.06
C PRO A 103 -4.99 5.87 -11.93
N PHE A 104 -4.95 5.06 -13.00
CA PHE A 104 -6.12 4.81 -13.84
C PHE A 104 -7.23 4.10 -13.06
N GLY A 105 -6.89 3.03 -12.33
CA GLY A 105 -7.87 2.27 -11.56
C GLY A 105 -8.53 3.11 -10.47
N ILE A 106 -7.74 3.92 -9.76
CA ILE A 106 -8.22 4.83 -8.71
C ILE A 106 -9.20 5.85 -9.32
N SER A 107 -8.80 6.55 -10.39
CA SER A 107 -9.62 7.60 -11.00
C SER A 107 -10.89 7.06 -11.65
N LEU A 108 -10.80 5.98 -12.43
CA LEU A 108 -11.97 5.37 -13.08
C LEU A 108 -12.98 4.86 -12.06
N PHE A 109 -12.53 4.21 -10.99
CA PHE A 109 -13.45 3.75 -9.95
C PHE A 109 -14.08 4.92 -9.18
N SER A 110 -13.33 6.01 -9.01
CA SER A 110 -13.86 7.22 -8.39
C SER A 110 -14.96 7.85 -9.26
N LEU A 111 -14.76 7.92 -10.58
CA LEU A 111 -15.77 8.40 -11.54
C LEU A 111 -17.07 7.56 -11.52
N LEU A 112 -16.96 6.25 -11.32
CA LEU A 112 -18.13 5.36 -11.30
C LEU A 112 -18.98 5.49 -10.03
N ILE A 113 -18.42 6.05 -8.95
CA ILE A 113 -19.06 6.02 -7.62
C ILE A 113 -19.38 7.42 -7.10
N TYR A 114 -18.57 8.41 -7.44
CA TYR A 114 -18.69 9.75 -6.90
C TYR A 114 -19.35 10.70 -7.88
N ASP A 115 -20.42 11.33 -7.41
CA ASP A 115 -20.95 12.56 -7.98
C ASP A 115 -20.23 13.75 -7.33
N MET A 116 -19.01 14.03 -7.78
CA MET A 116 -18.24 15.21 -7.37
C MET A 116 -17.80 15.98 -8.59
N ASP A 117 -17.75 17.31 -8.51
CA ASP A 117 -17.30 18.15 -9.61
C ASP A 117 -15.84 17.88 -10.00
N LYS A 118 -15.01 17.51 -9.02
CA LYS A 118 -13.56 17.37 -9.17
C LYS A 118 -13.01 16.16 -8.41
N ILE A 119 -12.09 15.45 -9.05
CA ILE A 119 -11.29 14.40 -8.44
C ILE A 119 -9.83 14.83 -8.53
N LEU A 120 -9.08 14.66 -7.43
CA LEU A 120 -7.63 14.91 -7.31
C LEU A 120 -7.05 14.30 -6.03
N GLY A 121 -5.76 14.02 -6.02
CA GLY A 121 -5.00 13.67 -4.82
C GLY A 121 -4.09 12.46 -4.97
N PHE A 122 -2.91 12.55 -4.34
CA PHE A 122 -1.89 11.49 -4.34
C PHE A 122 -2.15 10.39 -3.31
N SER A 123 -3.11 10.58 -2.41
CA SER A 123 -3.48 9.68 -1.34
C SER A 123 -3.88 8.27 -1.82
N GLY A 124 -4.48 8.12 -3.00
CA GLY A 124 -4.75 6.80 -3.60
C GLY A 124 -3.46 6.03 -3.95
N ILE A 125 -2.43 6.71 -4.45
CA ILE A 125 -1.10 6.13 -4.71
C ILE A 125 -0.40 5.80 -3.38
N VAL A 126 -0.46 6.70 -2.40
CA VAL A 126 0.05 6.45 -1.02
C VAL A 126 -0.61 5.20 -0.43
N SER A 127 -1.92 5.06 -0.59
CA SER A 127 -2.67 3.88 -0.13
C SER A 127 -2.23 2.61 -0.87
N SER A 128 -1.94 2.71 -2.17
CA SER A 128 -1.37 1.61 -2.95
C SER A 128 0.00 1.18 -2.45
N LEU A 129 0.87 2.13 -2.08
CA LEU A 129 2.16 1.83 -1.48
C LEU A 129 1.98 1.15 -0.11
N LEU A 130 1.01 1.58 0.70
CA LEU A 130 0.69 0.93 1.97
C LEU A 130 0.21 -0.52 1.79
N GLY A 131 -0.67 -0.76 0.82
CA GLY A 131 -1.12 -2.12 0.48
C GLY A 131 0.03 -2.99 -0.02
N TYR A 132 0.91 -2.44 -0.87
CA TYR A 132 2.10 -3.12 -1.35
C TYR A 132 3.07 -3.48 -0.21
N PHE A 133 3.33 -2.54 0.70
CA PHE A 133 4.13 -2.77 1.88
C PHE A 133 3.54 -3.91 2.73
N THR A 134 2.22 -3.88 2.97
CA THR A 134 1.48 -4.89 3.73
C THR A 134 1.63 -6.29 3.12
N ALA A 135 1.26 -6.47 1.86
CA ALA A 135 1.32 -7.77 1.19
C ALA A 135 2.75 -8.33 1.12
N SER A 136 3.72 -7.45 0.88
CA SER A 136 5.10 -7.85 0.73
C SER A 136 5.76 -8.18 2.08
N PHE A 137 5.34 -7.51 3.16
CA PHE A 137 5.74 -7.86 4.51
C PHE A 137 5.24 -9.25 4.88
N VAL A 138 3.96 -9.55 4.65
CA VAL A 138 3.40 -10.89 4.91
C VAL A 138 4.11 -11.96 4.07
N THR A 139 4.35 -11.69 2.79
CA THR A 139 5.09 -12.62 1.90
C THR A 139 6.52 -12.87 2.38
N TYR A 140 7.19 -11.86 2.93
CA TYR A 140 8.52 -12.01 3.50
C TYR A 140 8.49 -12.93 4.73
N THR A 141 7.56 -12.69 5.65
CA THR A 141 7.40 -13.50 6.86
C THR A 141 7.13 -14.96 6.51
N TYR A 142 6.31 -15.21 5.47
CA TYR A 142 6.10 -16.55 4.90
C TYR A 142 7.44 -17.19 4.46
N LYS A 143 8.21 -16.50 3.61
CA LYS A 143 9.44 -17.06 3.00
C LYS A 143 10.56 -17.32 4.01
N LYS A 144 10.66 -16.51 5.06
CA LYS A 144 11.74 -16.66 6.06
C LYS A 144 11.38 -17.55 7.23
N ALA A 145 10.11 -17.57 7.64
CA ALA A 145 9.67 -18.40 8.75
C ALA A 145 9.22 -19.80 8.32
N ASP A 146 9.08 -20.04 7.00
CA ASP A 146 8.51 -21.26 6.39
C ASP A 146 7.09 -21.55 6.89
N ILE A 147 6.29 -20.50 7.04
CA ILE A 147 4.94 -20.59 7.60
C ILE A 147 3.93 -20.18 6.54
N ASN A 148 2.91 -21.01 6.36
CA ASN A 148 1.84 -20.74 5.41
C ASN A 148 0.86 -19.68 5.92
N LEU A 149 1.15 -18.42 5.59
CA LEU A 149 0.36 -17.23 5.93
C LEU A 149 -0.82 -16.95 4.97
N ASN A 150 -1.23 -17.92 4.14
CA ASN A 150 -2.40 -17.73 3.27
C ASN A 150 -3.64 -17.29 4.08
N ARG A 151 -3.79 -17.76 5.32
CA ARG A 151 -4.89 -17.40 6.23
C ARG A 151 -4.78 -15.96 6.73
N THR A 152 -3.58 -15.50 7.07
CA THR A 152 -3.30 -14.11 7.45
C THR A 152 -3.51 -13.13 6.28
N ILE A 153 -3.15 -13.51 5.05
CA ILE A 153 -3.47 -12.70 3.85
C ILE A 153 -4.98 -12.66 3.63
N LEU A 154 -5.66 -13.81 3.77
CA LEU A 154 -7.12 -13.89 3.69
C LEU A 154 -7.82 -13.09 4.78
N PHE A 155 -7.21 -12.88 5.96
CA PHE A 155 -7.75 -12.01 7.02
C PHE A 155 -7.75 -10.52 6.65
N LEU A 156 -6.77 -10.06 5.88
CA LEU A 156 -6.71 -8.66 5.46
C LEU A 156 -7.88 -8.28 4.55
N PHE A 157 -8.39 -9.22 3.74
CA PHE A 157 -9.52 -8.96 2.84
C PHE A 157 -10.83 -8.62 3.58
N PRO A 158 -11.31 -9.41 4.56
CA PRO A 158 -12.48 -9.08 5.36
C PRO A 158 -12.33 -7.78 6.14
N VAL A 159 -11.15 -7.45 6.66
CA VAL A 159 -10.95 -6.13 7.31
C VAL A 159 -11.14 -4.98 6.31
N ILE A 160 -10.61 -5.12 5.09
CA ILE A 160 -10.82 -4.13 4.02
C ILE A 160 -12.31 -4.02 3.65
N PHE A 161 -12.98 -5.16 3.45
CA PHE A 161 -14.40 -5.21 3.11
C PHE A 161 -15.28 -4.69 4.26
N PHE A 162 -14.91 -4.93 5.52
CA PHE A 162 -15.62 -4.44 6.70
C PHE A 162 -15.67 -2.93 6.71
N ASN A 163 -14.51 -2.33 6.53
CA ASN A 163 -14.38 -0.88 6.57
C ASN A 163 -15.07 -0.24 5.35
N LEU A 164 -15.02 -0.86 4.16
CA LEU A 164 -15.81 -0.45 2.99
C LEU A 164 -17.32 -0.48 3.25
N SER A 165 -17.82 -1.53 3.91
CA SER A 165 -19.22 -1.68 4.27
C SER A 165 -19.66 -0.64 5.32
N ILE A 166 -18.84 -0.34 6.34
CA ILE A 166 -19.14 0.71 7.33
C ILE A 166 -19.28 2.08 6.65
N LEU A 167 -18.41 2.38 5.68
CA LEU A 167 -18.46 3.65 4.95
C LEU A 167 -19.67 3.77 4.02
N SER A 168 -20.11 2.66 3.40
CA SER A 168 -21.37 2.66 2.66
C SER A 168 -22.58 2.99 3.56
N LEU A 169 -22.55 2.50 4.81
CA LEU A 169 -23.56 2.75 5.84
C LEU A 169 -23.61 4.22 6.27
N ILE A 170 -22.46 4.77 6.64
CA ILE A 170 -22.34 6.15 7.09
C ILE A 170 -22.72 7.13 5.97
N ARG A 171 -22.34 6.84 4.73
CA ARG A 171 -22.49 7.77 3.61
C ARG A 171 -23.86 7.73 2.95
N TYR A 172 -24.49 6.56 2.85
CA TYR A 172 -25.74 6.40 2.09
C TYR A 172 -26.96 6.11 2.97
N GLY A 173 -26.80 6.02 4.29
CA GLY A 173 -27.92 5.74 5.20
C GLY A 173 -28.62 4.40 4.92
N LEU A 174 -27.96 3.51 4.18
CA LEU A 174 -28.48 2.20 3.79
C LEU A 174 -28.43 1.31 5.03
N ILE A 175 -29.45 1.32 5.87
CA ILE A 175 -29.52 0.53 7.12
C ILE A 175 -30.11 -0.86 6.86
N GLU A 176 -30.93 -1.02 5.82
CA GLU A 176 -31.86 -2.17 5.74
C GLU A 176 -31.21 -3.52 5.40
N ASN A 177 -30.00 -3.56 4.82
CA ASN A 177 -29.28 -4.82 4.51
C ASN A 177 -27.80 -4.85 4.93
N THR A 178 -27.21 -3.69 5.20
CA THR A 178 -25.79 -3.54 5.52
C THR A 178 -25.44 -4.02 6.94
N GLY A 179 -26.39 -4.05 7.86
CA GLY A 179 -26.18 -4.59 9.21
C GLY A 179 -25.85 -6.08 9.21
N LEU A 180 -26.47 -6.86 8.30
CA LEU A 180 -26.18 -8.28 8.10
C LEU A 180 -24.82 -8.48 7.44
N ASP A 181 -24.48 -7.68 6.42
CA ASP A 181 -23.16 -7.72 5.78
C ASP A 181 -22.05 -7.36 6.76
N LEU A 182 -22.24 -6.32 7.58
CA LEU A 182 -21.31 -5.96 8.64
C LEU A 182 -21.17 -7.04 9.70
N LEU A 183 -22.27 -7.64 10.13
CA LEU A 183 -22.24 -8.74 11.08
C LEU A 183 -21.49 -9.94 10.49
N LEU A 184 -21.74 -10.28 9.23
CA LEU A 184 -21.07 -11.38 8.54
C LEU A 184 -19.57 -11.11 8.41
N ILE A 185 -19.18 -9.90 8.01
CA ILE A 185 -17.79 -9.52 7.88
C ILE A 185 -17.11 -9.43 9.26
N PHE A 186 -17.81 -8.98 10.30
CA PHE A 186 -17.32 -8.96 11.67
C PHE A 186 -17.09 -10.39 12.19
N ILE A 187 -18.02 -11.31 11.96
CA ILE A 187 -17.90 -12.73 12.29
C ILE A 187 -16.73 -13.36 11.50
N LEU A 188 -16.61 -13.09 10.20
CA LEU A 188 -15.49 -13.52 9.38
C LEU A 188 -14.16 -12.98 9.91
N SER A 189 -14.12 -11.72 10.36
CA SER A 189 -12.93 -11.10 10.95
C SER A 189 -12.58 -11.76 12.29
N ILE A 190 -13.55 -12.08 13.15
CA ILE A 190 -13.32 -12.84 14.40
C ILE A 190 -12.82 -14.25 14.11
N TYR A 191 -13.46 -14.97 13.18
CA TYR A 191 -13.05 -16.31 12.81
C TYR A 191 -11.61 -16.35 12.29
N LEU A 192 -11.26 -15.39 11.45
CA LEU A 192 -9.92 -15.26 10.88
C LEU A 192 -8.89 -14.69 11.87
N LEU A 193 -9.31 -13.99 12.93
CA LEU A 193 -8.42 -13.57 14.02
C LEU A 193 -7.83 -14.77 14.75
N ASP A 194 -8.61 -15.83 15.00
CA ASP A 194 -8.11 -17.03 15.68
C ASP A 194 -7.12 -17.80 14.79
N GLU A 195 -7.37 -17.84 13.49
CA GLU A 195 -6.42 -18.38 12.51
C GLU A 195 -5.14 -17.54 12.42
N ALA A 196 -5.26 -16.20 12.43
CA ALA A 196 -4.11 -15.30 12.45
C ALA A 196 -3.28 -15.45 13.74
N LYS A 197 -3.91 -15.68 14.90
CA LYS A 197 -3.20 -15.99 16.16
C LYS A 197 -2.35 -17.25 16.02
N ILE A 198 -2.90 -18.31 15.43
CA ILE A 198 -2.15 -19.56 15.20
C ILE A 198 -0.92 -19.30 14.33
N ASP A 199 -1.06 -18.52 13.26
CA ASP A 199 0.05 -18.13 12.39
C ASP A 199 1.10 -17.31 13.15
N ILE A 200 0.70 -16.34 13.97
CA ILE A 200 1.60 -15.53 14.82
C ILE A 200 2.36 -16.42 15.82
N ILE A 201 1.68 -17.38 16.45
CA ILE A 201 2.31 -18.31 17.41
C ILE A 201 3.34 -19.20 16.68
N LYS A 202 3.02 -19.69 15.49
CA LYS A 202 3.99 -20.44 14.67
C LYS A 202 5.18 -19.56 14.30
N ILE A 203 4.96 -18.30 13.94
CA ILE A 203 6.03 -17.35 13.61
C ILE A 203 6.95 -17.17 14.83
N TYR A 204 6.36 -16.95 16.00
CA TYR A 204 7.07 -16.85 17.27
C TYR A 204 7.95 -18.09 17.53
N HIS A 205 7.39 -19.29 17.42
CA HIS A 205 8.12 -20.53 17.68
C HIS A 205 9.20 -20.81 16.63
N SER A 206 8.94 -20.57 15.34
CA SER A 206 9.92 -20.73 14.27
C SER A 206 11.13 -19.81 14.51
N PHE A 207 10.90 -18.55 14.91
CA PHE A 207 12.00 -17.64 15.22
C PHE A 207 12.73 -17.95 16.53
N LYS A 208 12.02 -18.44 17.55
CA LYS A 208 12.63 -18.85 18.82
C LYS A 208 13.53 -20.07 18.67
N ASN A 209 13.13 -21.04 17.85
CA ASN A 209 13.81 -22.33 17.75
C ASN A 209 14.96 -22.35 16.72
N ASN A 210 14.90 -21.53 15.66
CA ASN A 210 15.81 -21.71 14.52
C ASN A 210 17.18 -21.01 14.59
N ASN A 211 17.59 -20.34 15.68
CA ASN A 211 18.91 -19.66 15.76
C ASN A 211 19.29 -18.91 14.45
N LEU A 212 18.32 -18.26 13.79
CA LEU A 212 18.46 -17.68 12.43
C LEU A 212 19.33 -16.41 12.38
N VAL A 213 20.29 -16.28 13.29
CA VAL A 213 21.29 -15.20 13.31
C VAL A 213 22.55 -15.70 12.64
N ASN A 214 22.60 -15.56 11.31
CA ASN A 214 23.86 -15.64 10.60
C ASN A 214 24.68 -14.36 10.90
N SER A 215 25.58 -14.49 11.88
CA SER A 215 26.87 -13.82 12.15
C SER A 215 27.14 -12.31 11.96
N ASN A 216 26.34 -11.52 11.23
CA ASN A 216 26.67 -10.10 10.95
C ASN A 216 25.95 -9.06 11.83
N PHE A 217 24.94 -9.45 12.63
CA PHE A 217 24.21 -8.57 13.56
C PHE A 217 24.18 -9.18 14.97
N LYS A 218 25.35 -9.38 15.57
CA LYS A 218 25.54 -10.20 16.78
C LYS A 218 24.77 -9.81 18.04
N ASN A 219 24.19 -8.60 18.13
CA ASN A 219 23.66 -8.10 19.42
C ASN A 219 22.18 -7.70 19.44
N ILE A 220 21.42 -7.91 18.36
CA ILE A 220 19.95 -7.76 18.40
C ILE A 220 19.36 -9.10 17.96
N PRO A 221 18.69 -9.84 18.87
CA PRO A 221 17.98 -11.04 18.48
C PRO A 221 17.01 -10.69 17.36
N PHE A 222 17.09 -11.37 16.22
CA PHE A 222 16.22 -11.14 15.05
C PHE A 222 14.72 -11.14 15.44
N TYR A 223 14.36 -11.84 16.52
CA TYR A 223 13.04 -11.79 17.15
C TYR A 223 12.62 -10.38 17.62
N TRP A 224 13.51 -9.57 18.21
CA TRP A 224 13.22 -8.18 18.56
C TRP A 224 13.06 -7.30 17.33
N TYR A 225 13.82 -7.58 16.27
CA TYR A 225 13.63 -6.93 14.97
C TYR A 225 12.26 -7.29 14.36
N ALA A 226 11.86 -8.57 14.42
CA ALA A 226 10.56 -9.03 13.95
C ALA A 226 9.40 -8.46 14.77
N ILE A 227 9.48 -8.46 16.11
CA ILE A 227 8.50 -7.83 16.99
C ILE A 227 8.45 -6.33 16.75
N ALA A 228 9.60 -5.64 16.74
CA ALA A 228 9.64 -4.20 16.49
C ALA A 228 9.06 -3.88 15.12
N THR A 229 9.30 -4.73 14.12
CA THR A 229 8.68 -4.58 12.79
C THR A 229 7.18 -4.85 12.83
N VAL A 230 6.70 -5.86 13.56
CA VAL A 230 5.27 -6.16 13.67
C VAL A 230 4.54 -5.06 14.46
N LEU A 231 5.12 -4.57 15.56
CA LEU A 231 4.58 -3.47 16.34
C LEU A 231 4.64 -2.17 15.55
N PHE A 232 5.77 -1.88 14.91
CA PHE A 232 5.88 -0.75 13.99
C PHE A 232 4.85 -0.88 12.88
N PHE A 233 4.70 -2.05 12.25
CA PHE A 233 3.68 -2.30 11.23
C PHE A 233 2.27 -2.05 11.79
N PHE A 234 1.95 -2.55 12.98
CA PHE A 234 0.62 -2.41 13.57
C PHE A 234 0.32 -0.94 13.94
N THR A 235 1.23 -0.28 14.66
CA THR A 235 1.08 1.13 15.07
C THR A 235 1.12 2.07 13.88
N PHE A 236 1.99 1.82 12.90
CA PHE A 236 2.15 2.65 11.72
C PHE A 236 1.01 2.45 10.72
N THR A 237 0.54 1.21 10.53
CA THR A 237 -0.63 0.95 9.66
C THR A 237 -1.89 1.51 10.28
N ILE A 238 -2.09 1.43 11.60
CA ILE A 238 -3.23 2.07 12.28
C ILE A 238 -3.12 3.60 12.19
N GLY A 239 -1.94 4.18 12.45
CA GLY A 239 -1.73 5.63 12.36
C GLY A 239 -1.96 6.16 10.94
N LEU A 240 -1.41 5.47 9.93
CA LEU A 240 -1.65 5.80 8.53
C LEU A 240 -3.10 5.55 8.12
N TRP A 241 -3.75 4.54 8.68
CA TRP A 241 -5.15 4.28 8.41
C TRP A 241 -6.01 5.45 8.91
N LEU A 242 -5.75 6.00 10.09
CA LEU A 242 -6.45 7.20 10.57
C LEU A 242 -6.18 8.45 9.71
N ILE A 243 -5.00 8.56 9.09
CA ILE A 243 -4.65 9.66 8.18
C ILE A 243 -5.30 9.50 6.80
N LEU A 244 -5.29 8.29 6.26
CA LEU A 244 -5.86 7.97 4.96
C LEU A 244 -7.39 7.84 5.02
N PHE A 245 -7.96 7.47 6.15
CA PHE A 245 -9.41 7.28 6.33
C PHE A 245 -9.92 8.22 7.43
N PRO A 246 -9.99 9.54 7.16
CA PRO A 246 -10.41 10.50 8.16
C PRO A 246 -11.87 10.30 8.56
N GLU A 247 -12.17 10.54 9.83
CA GLU A 247 -13.52 10.44 10.40
C GLU A 247 -14.50 11.44 9.75
N LYS A 248 -13.99 12.63 9.37
CA LYS A 248 -14.76 13.65 8.66
C LYS A 248 -14.51 13.56 7.16
N VAL A 249 -15.48 12.99 6.46
CA VAL A 249 -15.48 12.88 4.98
C VAL A 249 -15.62 14.25 4.32
N LEU A 250 -16.38 15.17 4.95
CA LEU A 250 -16.57 16.56 4.53
C LEU A 250 -15.70 17.49 5.36
N ASN A 251 -14.84 18.26 4.70
CA ASN A 251 -14.06 19.32 5.33
C ASN A 251 -14.14 20.59 4.46
N ASN A 252 -14.74 21.66 5.00
CA ASN A 252 -14.92 22.95 4.33
C ASN A 252 -15.51 22.86 2.91
N GLY A 253 -16.51 21.98 2.70
CA GLY A 253 -17.17 21.78 1.41
C GLY A 253 -16.47 20.78 0.47
N ASN A 254 -15.29 20.27 0.84
CA ASN A 254 -14.60 19.24 0.08
C ASN A 254 -14.85 17.85 0.66
N ILE A 255 -15.02 16.89 -0.23
CA ILE A 255 -15.26 15.49 0.11
C ILE A 255 -13.96 14.70 -0.11
N THR A 256 -13.49 13.99 0.92
CA THR A 256 -12.35 13.07 0.80
C THR A 256 -12.76 11.83 0.01
N ASN A 257 -11.99 11.48 -1.02
CA ASN A 257 -12.22 10.32 -1.87
C ASN A 257 -11.72 9.02 -1.20
N ILE A 258 -12.49 8.55 -0.22
CA ILE A 258 -12.13 7.39 0.59
C ILE A 258 -12.10 6.10 -0.25
N GLN A 259 -12.99 5.95 -1.23
CA GLN A 259 -13.05 4.78 -2.12
C GLN A 259 -11.79 4.70 -2.99
N GLY A 260 -11.28 5.83 -3.47
CA GLY A 260 -10.00 5.90 -4.18
C GLY A 260 -8.84 5.35 -3.34
N HIS A 261 -8.86 5.58 -2.02
CA HIS A 261 -7.85 5.03 -1.11
C HIS A 261 -7.97 3.51 -0.97
N TYR A 262 -9.20 2.97 -0.87
CA TYR A 262 -9.41 1.51 -0.84
C TYR A 262 -8.97 0.83 -2.11
N ILE A 263 -9.36 1.36 -3.27
CA ILE A 263 -8.93 0.80 -4.56
C ILE A 263 -7.42 0.85 -4.68
N GLY A 264 -6.80 1.96 -4.29
CA GLY A 264 -5.36 2.05 -4.22
C GLY A 264 -4.78 0.93 -3.35
N PHE A 265 -5.22 0.82 -2.10
CA PHE A 265 -4.78 -0.21 -1.17
C PHE A 265 -4.95 -1.64 -1.71
N MET A 266 -6.09 -1.94 -2.34
CA MET A 266 -6.37 -3.23 -2.97
C MET A 266 -5.40 -3.52 -4.12
N ILE A 267 -5.22 -2.57 -5.04
CA ILE A 267 -4.26 -2.69 -6.15
C ILE A 267 -2.87 -2.97 -5.59
N GLY A 268 -2.42 -2.17 -4.62
CA GLY A 268 -1.14 -2.35 -3.93
C GLY A 268 -0.95 -3.74 -3.34
N THR A 269 -1.96 -4.23 -2.63
CA THR A 269 -1.96 -5.54 -1.96
C THR A 269 -1.91 -6.69 -2.98
N LEU A 270 -2.63 -6.56 -4.10
CA LEU A 270 -2.68 -7.58 -5.16
C LEU A 270 -1.44 -7.58 -6.05
N THR A 271 -0.72 -6.45 -6.15
CA THR A 271 0.39 -6.28 -7.09
C THR A 271 1.50 -7.34 -6.91
N PRO A 272 1.96 -7.68 -5.68
CA PRO A 272 2.93 -8.76 -5.48
C PRO A 272 2.43 -10.13 -5.93
N ILE A 273 1.13 -10.41 -5.74
CA ILE A 273 0.50 -11.70 -6.09
C ILE A 273 0.44 -11.84 -7.61
N LEU A 274 -0.02 -10.79 -8.30
CA LEU A 274 -0.09 -10.75 -9.76
C LEU A 274 1.30 -10.91 -10.39
N THR A 275 2.29 -10.19 -9.87
CA THR A 275 3.67 -10.25 -10.36
C THR A 275 4.30 -11.63 -10.15
N TYR A 276 4.01 -12.29 -9.03
CA TYR A 276 4.49 -13.64 -8.75
C TYR A 276 3.84 -14.69 -9.67
N ASN A 277 2.51 -14.65 -9.82
CA ASN A 277 1.78 -15.60 -10.67
C ASN A 277 2.12 -15.44 -12.15
N LEU A 278 2.31 -14.21 -12.62
CA LEU A 278 2.75 -13.93 -13.99
C LEU A 278 4.11 -14.59 -14.28
N LYS A 279 5.06 -14.53 -13.33
CA LYS A 279 6.35 -15.22 -13.47
C LYS A 279 6.21 -16.73 -13.56
N VAL A 280 5.38 -17.33 -12.71
CA VAL A 280 5.12 -18.78 -12.74
C VAL A 280 4.51 -19.19 -14.08
N TYR A 281 3.57 -18.42 -14.59
CA TYR A 281 2.92 -18.65 -15.88
C TYR A 281 3.90 -18.54 -17.06
N ILE A 282 4.69 -17.46 -17.12
CA ILE A 282 5.73 -17.28 -18.16
C ILE A 282 6.74 -18.42 -18.11
N LYS A 283 7.19 -18.83 -16.92
CA LYS A 283 8.15 -19.93 -16.77
C LYS A 283 7.61 -21.25 -17.32
N LYS A 284 6.32 -21.54 -17.07
CA LYS A 284 5.65 -22.72 -17.64
C LYS A 284 5.60 -22.65 -19.17
N LEU A 285 5.26 -21.51 -19.75
CA LEU A 285 5.24 -21.33 -21.20
C LEU A 285 6.63 -21.51 -21.84
N THR A 286 7.69 -21.01 -21.19
CA THR A 286 9.06 -21.15 -21.70
C THR A 286 9.67 -22.55 -21.51
N GLN A 287 9.05 -23.41 -20.71
CA GLN A 287 9.46 -24.82 -20.52
C GLN A 287 8.69 -25.76 -21.46
N LEU A 288 7.66 -25.27 -22.14
CA LEU A 288 6.85 -26.00 -23.11
C LEU A 288 7.29 -25.77 -24.57
N ASN A 289 8.30 -24.92 -24.77
CA ASN A 289 9.00 -24.68 -26.04
C ASN A 289 10.45 -25.15 -25.91
#